data_AF-A0A1S4BT80-F1
#
_entry.id   AF-A0A1S4BT80-F1
#
_cell.length_a   1.000
_cell.length_b   1.000
_cell.length_c   1.000
_cell.angle_alpha   90.00
_cell.angle_beta   90.00
_cell.angle_gamma   90.00
#
_symmetry.space_group_name_H-M   'P 1'
#
loop_
_entity.id
_entity.type
_entity.pdbx_description
1 polymer ?
#
loop_
_entity_poly.entity_id
_entity_poly.type
_entity_poly.pdbx_seq_one_letter_code
_entity_poly.pdbx_strand_id
1 'polypeptide(L)' 'MVADWGPVVVAVAMFILLSPGLLFQLPARTRVIEFGNMYTSGISILVHAILFFCIYTILIVAIGVHIRSG' A
#
# COMPACT_ATOMS: atom_id res chain seq x y z
N MET A 1 -18.84 3.74 21.96
CA MET A 1 -18.45 4.20 20.62
C MET A 1 -18.11 2.96 19.82
N VAL A 2 -18.85 2.65 18.77
CA VAL A 2 -18.51 1.54 17.87
C VAL A 2 -17.23 1.94 17.14
N ALA A 3 -16.17 1.15 17.30
CA ALA A 3 -14.92 1.39 16.60
C ALA A 3 -15.13 1.13 15.10
N ASP A 4 -14.65 2.06 14.27
CA ASP A 4 -14.65 1.91 12.83
C ASP A 4 -13.34 1.24 12.39
N TRP A 5 -13.45 -0.01 11.95
CA TRP A 5 -12.34 -0.83 11.51
C TRP A 5 -12.06 -0.67 10.01
N GLY A 6 -12.88 0.09 9.28
CA GLY A 6 -12.71 0.33 7.84
C GLY A 6 -11.31 0.82 7.48
N PRO A 7 -10.83 1.91 8.10
CA PRO A 7 -9.47 2.42 7.91
C PRO A 7 -8.39 1.37 8.19
N VAL A 8 -8.54 0.62 9.29
CA VAL A 8 -7.54 -0.36 9.73
C VAL A 8 -7.43 -1.54 8.77
N VAL A 9 -8.56 -2.13 8.36
CA VAL A 9 -8.59 -3.29 7.46
C VAL A 9 -8.06 -2.92 6.08
N VAL A 10 -8.45 -1.76 5.55
CA VAL A 10 -7.98 -1.29 4.24
C VAL A 10 -6.47 -1.02 4.25
N ALA A 11 -5.96 -0.41 5.33
CA ALA A 11 -4.52 -0.17 5.49
C ALA A 11 -3.73 -1.48 5.50
N VAL A 12 -4.19 -2.49 6.25
CA VAL A 12 -3.52 -3.80 6.35
C VAL A 12 -3.54 -4.54 5.02
N ALA A 13 -4.68 -4.56 4.32
CA ALA A 13 -4.79 -5.22 3.01
C ALA A 13 -3.87 -4.58 1.97
N MET A 14 -3.84 -3.24 1.89
CA MET A 14 -2.94 -2.53 0.99
C MET A 14 -1.47 -2.74 1.37
N PHE A 15 -1.14 -2.79 2.66
CA PHE A 15 0.23 -3.01 3.11
C PHE A 15 0.73 -4.40 2.68
N ILE A 16 -0.09 -5.44 2.83
CA ILE A 16 0.25 -6.80 2.39
C ILE A 16 0.41 -6.85 0.87
N LEU A 17 -0.51 -6.25 0.11
CA LEU A 17 -0.46 -6.22 -1.35
C LEU A 17 0.78 -5.50 -1.89
N LEU A 18 1.18 -4.42 -1.23
CA LEU A 18 2.20 -3.51 -1.72
C LEU A 18 3.58 -3.77 -1.08
N SER A 19 3.66 -4.63 -0.06
CA SER A 19 4.81 -4.77 0.85
C SER A 19 6.17 -4.78 0.14
N PRO A 20 7.05 -3.82 0.46
CA PRO A 20 8.31 -3.63 -0.26
C PRO A 20 9.27 -4.78 0.06
N GLY A 21 9.68 -5.50 -0.98
CA GLY A 21 10.66 -6.58 -0.87
C GLY A 21 10.17 -7.99 -1.21
N LEU A 22 8.86 -8.23 -1.37
CA LEU A 22 8.33 -9.57 -1.70
C LEU A 22 7.60 -9.65 -3.05
N LEU A 23 6.89 -8.59 -3.48
CA LEU A 23 5.98 -8.66 -4.65
C LEU A 23 6.17 -7.59 -5.75
N PHE A 24 6.73 -6.41 -5.50
CA PHE A 24 6.93 -5.42 -6.58
C PHE A 24 8.12 -4.50 -6.27
N GLN A 25 9.24 -4.61 -7.00
CA GLN A 25 10.22 -3.52 -7.08
C GLN A 25 9.95 -2.70 -8.36
N LEU A 26 9.60 -1.44 -8.15
CA LEU A 26 9.48 -0.37 -9.14
C LEU A 26 10.32 0.80 -8.61
N PRO A 27 11.34 1.33 -9.31
CA PRO A 27 11.79 1.10 -10.68
C PRO A 27 13.06 0.23 -10.76
N ALA A 28 13.11 -0.67 -11.74
CA ALA A 28 14.31 -1.44 -12.06
C ALA A 28 15.00 -0.90 -13.32
N ARG A 29 16.33 -1.06 -13.39
CA ARG A 29 17.22 -0.43 -14.38
C ARG A 29 17.03 -0.95 -15.82
N THR A 30 16.20 -1.98 -16.03
CA THR A 30 16.02 -2.67 -17.32
C THR A 30 14.60 -3.22 -17.57
N ARG A 31 13.76 -3.45 -16.54
CA ARG A 31 12.35 -3.88 -16.71
C ARG A 31 11.41 -3.14 -15.77
N VAL A 32 10.13 -3.10 -16.13
CA VAL A 32 9.06 -2.38 -15.40
C VAL A 32 8.78 -3.00 -14.03
N ILE A 33 9.11 -4.27 -13.79
CA ILE A 33 8.90 -4.95 -12.51
C ILE A 33 10.06 -5.92 -12.28
N GLU A 34 10.78 -5.78 -11.17
CA GLU A 34 11.82 -6.73 -10.75
C GLU A 34 11.41 -7.33 -9.40
N PHE A 35 11.58 -8.65 -9.25
CA PHE A 35 11.25 -9.39 -8.04
C PHE A 35 12.56 -9.91 -7.44
N GLY A 36 12.77 -9.70 -6.14
CA GLY A 36 13.77 -10.45 -5.39
C GLY A 36 15.22 -9.95 -5.45
N ASN A 37 15.50 -8.67 -5.70
CA ASN A 37 16.90 -8.19 -5.66
C ASN A 37 17.43 -7.90 -4.25
N MET A 38 16.62 -7.92 -3.18
CA MET A 38 16.99 -7.52 -1.80
C MET A 38 17.68 -6.13 -1.63
N TYR A 39 17.95 -5.41 -2.72
CA TYR A 39 18.35 -4.01 -2.76
C TYR A 39 17.08 -3.15 -2.84
N THR A 40 16.62 -2.67 -1.69
CA THR A 40 15.56 -1.65 -1.62
C THR A 40 16.18 -0.30 -2.02
N SER A 41 16.11 0.06 -3.29
CA SER A 41 16.40 1.44 -3.72
C SER A 41 15.43 2.39 -3.03
N GLY A 42 15.92 3.46 -2.40
CA GLY A 42 15.07 4.45 -1.72
C GLY A 42 13.98 5.05 -2.62
N ILE A 43 14.18 5.05 -3.94
CA ILE A 43 13.19 5.47 -4.94
C ILE A 43 11.98 4.52 -4.93
N SER A 44 12.19 3.22 -4.77
CA SER A 44 11.09 2.24 -4.73
C SER A 44 10.22 2.40 -3.48
N ILE A 45 10.85 2.70 -2.34
CA ILE A 45 10.15 3.02 -1.09
C ILE A 45 9.31 4.28 -1.28
N LEU A 46 9.87 5.32 -1.91
CA LEU A 46 9.18 6.59 -2.17
C LEU A 46 7.97 6.41 -3.10
N VAL A 47 8.12 5.66 -4.20
CA VAL A 47 7.02 5.35 -5.13
C VAL A 47 5.93 4.55 -4.43
N HIS A 48 6.29 3.52 -3.67
CA HIS A 48 5.34 2.74 -2.88
C HIS A 48 4.59 3.63 -1.89
N ALA A 49 5.27 4.48 -1.14
CA ALA A 49 4.67 5.33 -0.13
C ALA A 49 3.64 6.31 -0.73
N ILE A 50 3.97 6.91 -1.89
CA ILE A 50 3.06 7.81 -2.61
C ILE A 50 1.83 7.04 -3.11
N LEU A 51 2.03 5.89 -3.75
CA LEU A 51 0.95 5.08 -4.29
C LEU A 51 0.01 4.58 -3.17
N PHE A 52 0.60 4.09 -2.08
CA PHE A 52 -0.12 3.67 -0.88
C PHE A 52 -0.95 4.83 -0.33
N PHE A 53 -0.35 6.00 -0.15
CA PHE A 53 -1.03 7.17 0.38
C PHE A 53 -2.21 7.62 -0.50
N CYS A 54 -2.02 7.69 -1.82
CA CYS A 54 -3.06 8.12 -2.76
C CYS A 54 -4.25 7.15 -2.77
N ILE A 55 -4.00 5.85 -2.92
CA ILE A 55 -5.08 4.85 -3.00
C ILE A 55 -5.81 4.75 -1.65
N TYR A 56 -5.07 4.73 -0.54
CA TYR A 56 -5.66 4.66 0.80
C TYR A 56 -6.57 5.85 1.08
N THR A 57 -6.11 7.07 0.75
CA THR A 57 -6.89 8.29 0.92
C THR A 57 -8.16 8.25 0.08
N ILE A 58 -8.12 7.76 -1.16
CA ILE A 58 -9.32 7.62 -1.99
C ILE A 58 -10.30 6.62 -1.36
N LEU A 59 -9.83 5.45 -0.92
CA LEU A 59 -10.70 4.41 -0.35
C LEU A 59 -11.37 4.85 0.96
N ILE A 60 -10.66 5.56 1.83
CA ILE A 60 -11.20 5.97 3.13
C ILE A 60 -11.95 7.29 3.06
N VAL A 61 -11.41 8.29 2.36
CA VAL A 61 -11.98 9.65 2.35
C VAL A 61 -13.01 9.82 1.23
N ALA A 62 -12.73 9.35 0.02
CA ALA A 62 -13.63 9.56 -1.11
C ALA A 62 -14.74 8.49 -1.19
N ILE A 63 -14.42 7.23 -0.90
CA ILE A 63 -15.40 6.12 -0.94
C ILE A 63 -16.10 5.94 0.41
N GLY A 64 -15.47 6.32 1.53
CA GLY A 64 -16.09 6.23 2.86
C GLY A 64 -16.25 4.79 3.33
N VAL A 65 -15.22 3.95 3.14
CA VAL A 65 -15.24 2.57 3.63
C VAL A 65 -15.23 2.57 5.16
N HIS A 66 -16.39 2.24 5.74
CA HIS A 66 -16.59 2.13 7.18
C HIS A 66 -17.00 0.70 7.54
N ILE A 67 -16.32 0.10 8.51
CA ILE A 67 -16.63 -1.23 9.03
C ILE A 67 -16.94 -1.05 10.52
N ARG A 68 -18.23 -1.06 10.84
CA ARG A 68 -18.73 -0.95 12.22
C ARG A 68 -18.79 -2.35 12.81
N SER A 69 -17.90 -2.67 13.75
CA SER A 69 -18.05 -3.89 14.56
C SER A 69 -18.92 -3.58 15.77
N GLY A 70 -20.05 -4.26 15.90
CA GLY A 70 -21.00 -4.09 17.02
C GLY A 70 -20.37 -4.28 18.39
#